data_AF-A0AAI9XT20-F1
#
_entry.id   AF-A0AAI9XT20-F1
#
_cell.length_a   1.000
_cell.length_b   1.000
_cell.length_c   1.000
_cell.angle_alpha   90.00
_cell.angle_beta   90.00
_cell.angle_gamma   90.00
#
_symmetry.space_group_name_H-M   'P 1'
#
loop_
_entity.id
_entity.type
_entity.pdbx_description
1 polymer ?
#
loop_
_entity_poly.entity_id
_entity_poly.type
_entity_poly.pdbx_seq_one_letter_code
_entity_poly.pdbx_strand_id
1 'polypeptide(L)'
;MVSHPIPSFLQVFCGVNVIAYYSSEIFLAAEFSEVSALSASLGFGIINWLFALPAFYTIDTFGRRNLLLTTFPLMAICLFFTGFSFYIPTNPAKIACIALGIYLFGMVYSPGEGPVPFTYSAEAYPLYIRPIGMSLATATTWFFNFLLAVTWPSLQAAFTPTGAFGWYGGWNIIGFFLVLLLVPETKEKTLEELDAVFSVPLRTFARYGLAQFFYFWKRYIFRQDISPPAVPHAGGVDYHRDSFKQEKQHNPTARV
;
A
#
# COMPACT_ATOMS: atom_id res chain seq x y z
N MET A 1 -0.39 18.94 -8.57
CA MET A 1 -1.60 19.04 -7.72
C MET A 1 -2.51 17.80 -7.75
N VAL A 2 -2.71 17.09 -8.88
CA VAL A 2 -3.69 15.95 -8.95
C VAL A 2 -3.15 14.61 -8.42
N SER A 3 -1.84 14.44 -8.21
CA SER A 3 -1.24 13.15 -7.83
C SER A 3 -1.28 12.82 -6.33
N HIS A 4 -1.60 13.77 -5.46
CA HIS A 4 -1.44 13.61 -4.01
C HIS A 4 -2.47 12.72 -3.29
N PRO A 5 -3.76 12.61 -3.69
CA PRO A 5 -4.73 11.75 -2.99
C PRO A 5 -4.70 10.28 -3.44
N ILE A 6 -3.83 9.92 -4.39
CA ILE A 6 -3.80 8.57 -4.99
C ILE A 6 -3.48 7.49 -3.96
N PRO A 7 -2.49 7.63 -3.06
CA PRO A 7 -2.20 6.60 -2.06
C PRO A 7 -3.39 6.37 -1.10
N SER A 8 -4.07 7.44 -0.69
CA SER A 8 -5.27 7.37 0.17
C SER A 8 -6.45 6.69 -0.52
N PHE A 9 -6.61 6.91 -1.82
CA PHE A 9 -7.59 6.19 -2.65
C PHE A 9 -7.23 4.70 -2.75
N LEU A 10 -5.97 4.38 -3.06
CA LEU A 10 -5.50 2.99 -3.18
C LEU A 10 -5.64 2.20 -1.89
N GLN A 11 -5.44 2.84 -0.73
CA GLN A 11 -5.65 2.24 0.58
C GLN A 11 -7.09 1.76 0.77
N VAL A 12 -8.08 2.51 0.30
CA VAL A 12 -9.49 2.09 0.39
C VAL A 12 -9.79 0.96 -0.58
N PHE A 13 -9.28 1.07 -1.81
CA PHE A 13 -9.51 0.08 -2.86
C PHE A 13 -8.71 -1.21 -2.70
N CYS A 14 -7.72 -1.28 -1.78
CA CYS A 14 -7.04 -2.53 -1.46
C CYS A 14 -7.96 -3.57 -0.79
N GLY A 15 -9.11 -3.13 -0.27
CA GLY A 15 -10.18 -4.00 0.26
C GLY A 15 -10.10 -4.29 1.76
N VAL A 16 -9.12 -3.73 2.48
CA VAL A 16 -8.94 -4.00 3.92
C VAL A 16 -10.14 -3.61 4.77
N ASN A 17 -10.78 -2.47 4.50
CA ASN A 17 -11.90 -1.99 5.31
C ASN A 17 -13.12 -2.90 5.13
N VAL A 18 -13.32 -3.41 3.91
CA VAL A 18 -14.36 -4.37 3.60
C VAL A 18 -14.12 -5.68 4.32
N ILE A 19 -12.88 -6.19 4.29
CA ILE A 19 -12.49 -7.39 5.05
C ILE A 19 -12.67 -7.15 6.55
N ALA A 20 -12.35 -5.97 7.07
CA ALA A 20 -12.49 -5.65 8.49
C ALA A 20 -13.96 -5.54 8.94
N TYR A 21 -14.84 -4.97 8.10
CA TYR A 21 -16.26 -4.80 8.43
C TYR A 21 -17.08 -6.07 8.20
N TYR A 22 -16.75 -6.84 7.16
CA TYR A 22 -17.49 -8.02 6.75
C TYR A 22 -16.75 -9.32 7.04
N SER A 23 -15.66 -9.32 7.81
CA SER A 23 -14.89 -10.53 8.16
C SER A 23 -15.79 -11.63 8.71
N SER A 24 -16.66 -11.30 9.67
CA SER A 24 -17.59 -12.26 10.28
C SER A 24 -18.54 -12.85 9.24
N GLU A 25 -19.10 -12.02 8.35
CA GLU A 25 -20.00 -12.45 7.26
C GLU A 25 -19.27 -13.30 6.21
N ILE A 26 -18.02 -12.96 5.90
CA ILE A 26 -17.15 -13.73 5.00
C ILE A 26 -16.89 -15.12 5.59
N PHE A 27 -16.61 -15.21 6.89
CA PHE A 27 -16.40 -16.49 7.56
C PHE A 27 -17.70 -17.30 7.65
N LEU A 28 -18.84 -16.66 7.93
CA LEU A 28 -20.15 -17.31 7.88
C LEU A 28 -20.46 -17.86 6.48
N ALA A 29 -20.18 -17.10 5.43
CA ALA A 29 -20.31 -17.54 4.04
C ALA A 29 -19.34 -18.67 3.66
N ALA A 30 -18.24 -18.83 4.41
CA ALA A 30 -17.31 -19.95 4.30
C ALA A 30 -17.73 -21.18 5.12
N GLU A 31 -18.96 -21.20 5.65
CA GLU A 31 -19.56 -22.29 6.43
C GLU A 31 -18.97 -22.45 7.86
N PHE A 32 -18.41 -21.37 8.41
CA PHE A 32 -18.10 -21.32 9.84
C PHE A 32 -19.37 -21.25 10.69
N SER A 33 -19.32 -21.81 11.90
CA SER A 33 -20.32 -21.50 12.92
C SER A 33 -20.15 -20.06 13.41
N GLU A 34 -21.21 -19.43 13.90
CA GLU A 34 -21.19 -18.04 14.36
C GLU A 34 -20.08 -17.74 15.38
N VAL A 35 -19.90 -18.62 16.38
CA VAL A 35 -18.83 -18.49 17.38
C VAL A 35 -17.45 -18.61 16.76
N SER A 36 -17.27 -19.52 15.80
CA SER A 36 -15.99 -19.69 15.10
C SER A 36 -15.67 -18.58 14.10
N ALA A 37 -16.70 -17.97 13.49
CA ALA A 37 -16.54 -16.81 12.62
C ALA A 37 -16.12 -15.57 13.42
N LEU A 38 -16.74 -15.37 14.59
CA LEU A 38 -16.36 -14.29 15.52
C LEU A 38 -14.92 -14.47 16.03
N SER A 39 -14.51 -15.69 16.40
CA SER A 39 -13.15 -15.94 16.84
C SER A 39 -12.12 -15.78 15.72
N ALA A 40 -12.45 -16.15 14.48
CA ALA A 40 -11.61 -15.90 13.31
C ALA A 40 -11.49 -14.40 12.98
N SER A 41 -12.58 -13.64 13.10
CA SER A 41 -12.57 -12.19 12.97
C SER A 41 -11.69 -11.51 14.04
N LEU A 42 -11.78 -11.98 15.29
CA LEU A 42 -10.89 -11.54 16.37
C LEU A 42 -9.42 -11.88 16.05
N GLY A 43 -9.15 -13.07 15.53
CA GLY A 43 -7.82 -13.50 15.09
C GLY A 43 -7.24 -12.57 14.02
N PHE A 44 -8.04 -12.20 13.02
CA PHE A 44 -7.65 -11.20 12.01
C PHE A 44 -7.30 -9.85 12.65
N GLY A 45 -8.11 -9.37 13.60
CA GLY A 45 -7.84 -8.12 14.32
C GLY A 45 -6.52 -8.16 15.11
N ILE A 46 -6.24 -9.27 15.79
CA ILE A 46 -4.99 -9.48 16.54
C ILE A 46 -3.79 -9.47 15.60
N ILE A 47 -3.87 -10.17 14.47
CA ILE A 47 -2.78 -10.21 13.47
C ILE A 47 -2.53 -8.82 12.91
N ASN A 48 -3.59 -8.10 12.54
CA ASN A 48 -3.47 -6.74 12.02
C ASN A 48 -2.77 -5.80 13.02
N TRP A 49 -3.10 -5.92 14.32
CA TRP A 49 -2.45 -5.16 15.38
C TRP A 49 -0.99 -5.58 15.61
N LEU A 50 -0.70 -6.88 15.67
CA LEU A 50 0.66 -7.40 15.89
C LEU A 50 1.61 -7.00 14.76
N PHE A 51 1.16 -7.13 13.51
CA PHE A 51 1.97 -6.81 12.33
C PHE A 51 2.05 -5.30 12.04
N ALA A 52 1.40 -4.47 12.84
CA ALA A 52 1.62 -3.02 12.80
C ALA A 52 2.93 -2.62 13.51
N LEU A 53 3.42 -3.43 14.46
CA LEU A 53 4.65 -3.11 15.22
C LEU A 53 5.91 -3.10 14.34
N PRO A 54 6.14 -4.08 13.44
CA PRO A 54 7.27 -4.02 12.51
C PRO A 54 7.23 -2.82 11.56
N ALA A 55 6.05 -2.22 11.33
CA ALA A 55 5.90 -1.10 10.42
C ALA A 55 6.76 0.10 10.82
N PHE A 56 6.90 0.36 12.13
CA PHE A 56 7.71 1.47 12.65
C PHE A 56 9.18 1.37 12.21
N TYR A 57 9.73 0.16 12.15
CA TYR A 57 11.12 -0.03 11.70
C TYR A 57 11.24 -0.10 10.18
N THR A 58 10.25 -0.72 9.53
CA THR A 58 10.32 -1.01 8.10
C THR A 58 10.12 0.25 7.26
N ILE A 59 9.34 1.22 7.75
CA ILE A 59 9.04 2.46 7.00
C ILE A 59 10.26 3.35 6.76
N ASP A 60 11.17 3.42 7.74
CA ASP A 60 12.36 4.26 7.65
C ASP A 60 13.55 3.53 7.00
N THR A 61 13.60 2.20 7.09
CA THR A 61 14.70 1.42 6.51
C THR A 61 14.46 1.06 5.03
N PHE A 62 13.24 0.64 4.67
CA PHE A 62 12.94 0.09 3.34
C PHE A 62 12.49 1.16 2.33
N GLY A 63 11.96 2.28 2.82
CA GLY A 63 11.41 3.36 1.99
C GLY A 63 9.92 3.18 1.70
N ARG A 64 9.21 4.30 1.53
CA ARG A 64 7.75 4.34 1.46
C ARG A 64 7.24 3.72 0.16
N ARG A 65 7.84 4.08 -0.98
CA ARG A 65 7.43 3.55 -2.29
C ARG A 65 7.78 2.07 -2.43
N ASN A 66 8.95 1.65 -1.97
CA ASN A 66 9.33 0.24 -2.00
C ASN A 66 8.42 -0.64 -1.14
N LEU A 67 7.97 -0.15 0.01
CA LEU A 67 6.97 -0.85 0.82
C LEU A 67 5.66 -1.06 0.06
N LEU A 68 5.09 0.00 -0.52
CA LEU A 68 3.87 -0.11 -1.32
C LEU A 68 4.05 -1.09 -2.50
N LEU A 69 5.20 -1.00 -3.20
CA LEU A 69 5.49 -1.87 -4.34
C LEU A 69 5.65 -3.35 -3.96
N THR A 70 6.08 -3.68 -2.75
CA THR A 70 6.15 -5.07 -2.28
C THR A 70 4.84 -5.54 -1.68
N THR A 71 4.07 -4.68 -1.02
CA THR A 71 2.80 -5.05 -0.37
C THR A 71 1.67 -5.28 -1.37
N PHE A 72 1.47 -4.43 -2.37
CA PHE A 72 0.41 -4.60 -3.37
C PHE A 72 0.38 -5.98 -4.07
N PRO A 73 1.48 -6.49 -4.64
CA PRO A 73 1.47 -7.80 -5.30
C PRO A 73 1.28 -8.95 -4.31
N LEU A 74 1.85 -8.85 -3.10
CA LEU A 74 1.67 -9.86 -2.06
C LEU A 74 0.22 -9.92 -1.56
N MET A 75 -0.42 -8.76 -1.35
CA MET A 75 -1.84 -8.69 -1.01
C MET A 75 -2.72 -9.24 -2.14
N ALA A 76 -2.42 -8.91 -3.40
CA ALA A 76 -3.13 -9.46 -4.55
C ALA A 76 -3.07 -11.00 -4.56
N ILE A 77 -1.88 -11.59 -4.35
CA ILE A 77 -1.71 -13.05 -4.26
C ILE A 77 -2.55 -13.64 -3.12
N CYS A 78 -2.55 -13.01 -1.94
CA CYS A 78 -3.34 -13.47 -0.80
C CYS A 78 -4.85 -13.42 -1.11
N LEU A 79 -5.33 -12.35 -1.74
CA LEU A 79 -6.74 -12.21 -2.10
C LEU A 79 -7.17 -13.19 -3.20
N PHE A 80 -6.32 -13.43 -4.20
CA PHE A 80 -6.58 -14.48 -5.19
C PHE A 80 -6.57 -15.87 -4.55
N PHE A 81 -5.63 -16.14 -3.64
CA PHE A 81 -5.59 -17.40 -2.90
C PHE A 81 -6.87 -17.61 -2.08
N THR A 82 -7.33 -16.60 -1.34
CA THR A 82 -8.61 -16.64 -0.62
C THR A 82 -9.78 -16.84 -1.58
N GLY A 83 -9.83 -16.09 -2.69
CA GLY A 83 -10.87 -16.20 -3.70
C GLY A 83 -10.94 -17.60 -4.33
N PHE A 84 -9.80 -18.19 -4.70
CA PHE A 84 -9.76 -19.54 -5.27
C PHE A 84 -10.07 -20.63 -4.24
N SER A 85 -9.79 -20.39 -2.95
CA SER A 85 -10.09 -21.34 -1.87
C SER A 85 -11.59 -21.62 -1.74
N PHE A 86 -12.47 -20.74 -2.20
CA PHE A 86 -13.92 -20.97 -2.23
C PHE A 86 -14.36 -22.04 -3.25
N TYR A 87 -13.51 -22.41 -4.22
CA TYR A 87 -13.79 -23.53 -5.15
C TYR A 87 -13.50 -24.91 -4.53
N ILE A 88 -12.81 -24.97 -3.39
CA ILE A 88 -12.52 -26.23 -2.71
C ILE A 88 -13.86 -26.82 -2.19
N PRO A 89 -14.12 -28.12 -2.39
CA PRO A 89 -15.30 -28.78 -1.83
C PRO A 89 -15.38 -28.58 -0.32
N THR A 90 -16.61 -28.59 0.22
CA THR A 90 -16.87 -28.39 1.65
C THR A 90 -16.11 -29.41 2.50
N ASN A 91 -14.99 -28.97 3.05
CA ASN A 91 -14.09 -29.73 3.91
C ASN A 91 -13.48 -28.73 4.91
N PRO A 92 -13.15 -29.12 6.15
CA PRO A 92 -12.38 -28.26 7.07
C PRO A 92 -11.11 -27.65 6.45
N ALA A 93 -10.53 -28.26 5.41
CA ALA A 93 -9.44 -27.66 4.64
C ALA A 93 -9.80 -26.33 3.96
N LYS A 94 -11.03 -26.18 3.41
CA LYS A 94 -11.52 -24.94 2.76
C LYS A 94 -11.48 -23.76 3.76
N ILE A 95 -12.03 -24.01 4.94
CA ILE A 95 -12.10 -23.10 6.08
C ILE A 95 -10.70 -22.63 6.48
N ALA A 96 -9.77 -23.58 6.64
CA ALA A 96 -8.38 -23.27 6.99
C ALA A 96 -7.67 -22.43 5.90
N CYS A 97 -7.87 -22.76 4.62
CA CYS A 97 -7.27 -22.01 3.50
C CYS A 97 -7.80 -20.57 3.43
N ILE A 98 -9.12 -20.36 3.57
CA ILE A 98 -9.73 -19.02 3.55
C ILE A 98 -9.21 -18.17 4.72
N ALA A 99 -9.21 -18.71 5.94
CA ALA A 99 -8.69 -18.02 7.11
C ALA A 99 -7.20 -17.68 6.95
N LEU A 100 -6.39 -18.63 6.48
CA LEU A 100 -4.98 -18.42 6.22
C LEU A 100 -4.74 -17.31 5.19
N GLY A 101 -5.49 -17.28 4.09
CA GLY A 101 -5.36 -16.22 3.08
C GLY A 101 -5.72 -14.83 3.61
N ILE A 102 -6.78 -14.71 4.42
CA ILE A 102 -7.18 -13.45 5.07
C ILE A 102 -6.15 -13.00 6.11
N TYR A 103 -5.57 -13.95 6.86
CA TYR A 103 -4.53 -13.66 7.85
C TYR A 103 -3.22 -13.22 7.18
N LEU A 104 -2.79 -13.92 6.12
CA LEU A 104 -1.63 -13.51 5.33
C LEU A 104 -1.83 -12.14 4.70
N PHE A 105 -3.04 -11.85 4.20
CA PHE A 105 -3.38 -10.51 3.73
C PHE A 105 -3.18 -9.46 4.84
N GLY A 106 -3.69 -9.70 6.05
CA GLY A 106 -3.50 -8.79 7.19
C GLY A 106 -2.03 -8.59 7.59
N MET A 107 -1.22 -9.66 7.56
CA MET A 107 0.21 -9.61 7.85
C MET A 107 0.99 -8.75 6.85
N VAL A 108 0.61 -8.79 5.57
CA VAL A 108 1.25 -8.01 4.50
C VAL A 108 0.74 -6.57 4.49
N TYR A 109 -0.55 -6.38 4.71
CA TYR A 109 -1.20 -5.06 4.72
C TYR A 109 -0.64 -4.16 5.82
N SER A 110 -0.54 -4.69 7.05
CA SER A 110 -0.26 -3.90 8.24
C SER A 110 1.07 -3.11 8.21
N PRO A 111 2.21 -3.68 7.78
CA PRO A 111 3.46 -2.92 7.71
C PRO A 111 3.59 -1.94 6.53
N GLY A 112 2.75 -2.09 5.49
CA GLY A 112 2.81 -1.27 4.27
C GLY A 112 1.65 -0.30 4.16
N GLU A 113 0.54 -0.74 3.56
CA GLU A 113 -0.63 0.11 3.29
C GLU A 113 -1.31 0.68 4.54
N GLY A 114 -1.06 0.11 5.72
CA GLY A 114 -1.58 0.67 6.97
C GLY A 114 -1.04 2.09 7.23
N PRO A 115 0.25 2.24 7.55
CA PRO A 115 0.84 3.54 7.90
C PRO A 115 1.36 4.36 6.71
N VAL A 116 1.73 3.72 5.59
CA VAL A 116 2.42 4.42 4.50
C VAL A 116 1.56 5.48 3.81
N PRO A 117 0.27 5.29 3.50
CA PRO A 117 -0.55 6.32 2.85
C PRO A 117 -0.70 7.60 3.69
N PHE A 118 -0.83 7.46 5.02
CA PHE A 118 -0.96 8.61 5.93
C PHE A 118 0.36 9.36 6.10
N THR A 119 1.46 8.64 6.27
CA THR A 119 2.81 9.23 6.38
C THR A 119 3.22 9.89 5.07
N TYR A 120 2.98 9.21 3.94
CA TYR A 120 3.22 9.77 2.60
C TYR A 120 2.42 11.05 2.37
N SER A 121 1.14 11.08 2.76
CA SER A 121 0.33 12.29 2.64
C SER A 121 0.90 13.44 3.47
N ALA A 122 1.43 13.16 4.67
CA ALA A 122 2.05 14.19 5.50
C ALA A 122 3.37 14.72 4.91
N GLU A 123 4.14 13.86 4.25
CA GLU A 123 5.40 14.20 3.57
C GLU A 123 5.18 14.92 2.23
N ALA A 124 4.10 14.60 1.52
CA ALA A 124 3.83 15.11 0.17
C ALA A 124 3.34 16.56 0.13
N TYR A 125 2.85 17.11 1.25
CA TYR A 125 2.37 18.48 1.32
C TYR A 125 3.38 19.43 2.01
N PRO A 126 3.65 20.60 1.41
CA PRO A 126 4.39 21.69 2.04
C PRO A 126 3.77 22.09 3.39
N LEU A 127 4.61 22.53 4.33
CA LEU A 127 4.20 22.86 5.71
C LEU A 127 2.98 23.78 5.80
N TYR A 128 2.88 24.76 4.91
CA TYR A 128 1.83 25.79 4.94
C TYR A 128 0.44 25.29 4.50
N ILE A 129 0.35 24.25 3.67
CA ILE A 129 -0.93 23.65 3.20
C ILE A 129 -1.15 22.23 3.72
N ARG A 130 -0.19 21.67 4.46
CA ARG A 130 -0.27 20.30 4.98
C ARG A 130 -1.56 19.98 5.72
N PRO A 131 -2.09 20.83 6.63
CA PRO A 131 -3.35 20.52 7.31
C PRO A 131 -4.54 20.37 6.34
N ILE A 132 -4.58 21.18 5.28
CA ILE A 132 -5.63 21.15 4.24
C ILE A 132 -5.45 19.93 3.33
N GLY A 133 -4.21 19.61 2.96
CA GLY A 133 -3.91 18.43 2.16
C GLY A 133 -4.25 17.13 2.89
N MET A 134 -3.89 17.04 4.18
CA MET A 134 -4.20 15.90 5.04
C MET A 134 -5.70 15.73 5.29
N SER A 135 -6.44 16.82 5.47
CA SER A 135 -7.89 16.74 5.64
C SER A 135 -8.58 16.27 4.36
N LEU A 136 -8.12 16.72 3.17
CA LEU A 136 -8.63 16.24 1.90
C LEU A 136 -8.31 14.76 1.64
N ALA A 137 -7.09 14.32 1.94
CA ALA A 137 -6.68 12.92 1.84
C ALA A 137 -7.55 12.03 2.74
N THR A 138 -7.74 12.44 3.99
CA THR A 138 -8.58 11.74 4.98
C THR A 138 -10.05 11.73 4.55
N ALA A 139 -10.59 12.86 4.09
CA ALA A 139 -11.96 12.96 3.58
C ALA A 139 -12.17 12.02 2.38
N THR A 140 -11.19 11.94 1.48
CA THR A 140 -11.22 11.02 0.34
C THR A 140 -11.24 9.56 0.82
N THR A 141 -10.37 9.19 1.76
CA THR A 141 -10.34 7.84 2.36
C THR A 141 -11.71 7.47 2.93
N TRP A 142 -12.29 8.32 3.78
CA TRP A 142 -13.57 8.02 4.43
C TRP A 142 -14.75 8.05 3.47
N PHE A 143 -14.73 8.93 2.47
CA PHE A 143 -15.77 8.99 1.43
C PHE A 143 -15.81 7.70 0.61
N PHE A 144 -14.66 7.23 0.11
CA PHE A 144 -14.61 5.97 -0.62
C PHE A 144 -14.86 4.77 0.30
N ASN A 145 -14.46 4.85 1.58
CA ASN A 145 -14.76 3.79 2.54
C ASN A 145 -16.27 3.62 2.74
N PHE A 146 -17.00 4.73 2.89
CA PHE A 146 -18.46 4.73 2.92
C PHE A 146 -19.04 4.13 1.64
N LEU A 147 -18.53 4.53 0.47
CA LEU A 147 -18.99 4.00 -0.81
C LEU A 147 -18.78 2.48 -0.91
N LEU A 148 -17.62 1.96 -0.50
CA LEU A 148 -17.35 0.53 -0.51
C LEU A 148 -18.21 -0.24 0.50
N ALA A 149 -18.43 0.30 1.70
CA ALA A 149 -19.30 -0.34 2.69
C ALA A 149 -20.74 -0.47 2.17
N VAL A 150 -21.28 0.57 1.52
CA VAL A 150 -22.64 0.52 0.94
C VAL A 150 -22.72 -0.40 -0.28
N THR A 151 -21.69 -0.42 -1.12
CA THR A 151 -21.69 -1.20 -2.37
C THR A 151 -21.32 -2.67 -2.19
N TRP A 152 -20.65 -3.04 -1.10
CA TRP A 152 -20.18 -4.41 -0.87
C TRP A 152 -21.29 -5.47 -0.90
N PRO A 153 -22.45 -5.33 -0.23
CA PRO A 153 -23.52 -6.33 -0.31
C PRO A 153 -24.02 -6.56 -1.75
N SER A 154 -24.12 -5.49 -2.54
CA SER A 154 -24.51 -5.57 -3.95
C SER A 154 -23.43 -6.25 -4.81
N LEU A 155 -22.16 -5.96 -4.52
CA LEU A 155 -21.01 -6.60 -5.18
C LEU A 155 -20.96 -8.10 -4.87
N GLN A 156 -21.14 -8.48 -3.60
CA GLN A 156 -21.12 -9.87 -3.15
C GLN A 156 -22.27 -10.67 -3.79
N ALA A 157 -23.46 -10.08 -3.90
CA ALA A 157 -24.60 -10.71 -4.56
C ALA A 157 -24.38 -10.92 -6.07
N ALA A 158 -23.73 -9.97 -6.76
CA ALA A 158 -23.50 -10.01 -8.20
C ALA A 158 -22.30 -10.88 -8.61
N PHE A 159 -21.19 -10.78 -7.88
CA PHE A 159 -19.92 -11.40 -8.25
C PHE A 159 -19.63 -12.73 -7.54
N THR A 160 -20.48 -13.13 -6.58
CA THR A 160 -20.23 -14.23 -5.63
C THR A 160 -18.98 -13.98 -4.77
N PRO A 161 -18.74 -14.73 -3.67
CA PRO A 161 -17.58 -14.51 -2.80
C PRO A 161 -16.23 -14.61 -3.56
N THR A 162 -16.10 -15.56 -4.49
CA THR A 162 -14.89 -15.76 -5.31
C THR A 162 -14.57 -14.52 -6.16
N GLY A 163 -15.57 -13.99 -6.86
CA GLY A 163 -15.43 -12.83 -7.74
C GLY A 163 -15.24 -11.53 -6.97
N ALA A 164 -15.84 -11.41 -5.77
CA ALA A 164 -15.62 -10.27 -4.89
C ALA A 164 -14.15 -10.17 -4.43
N PHE A 165 -13.56 -11.27 -3.97
CA PHE A 165 -12.11 -11.29 -3.64
C PHE A 165 -11.23 -11.06 -4.87
N GLY A 166 -11.60 -11.63 -6.03
CA GLY A 166 -10.90 -11.38 -7.29
C GLY A 166 -10.95 -9.93 -7.74
N TRP A 167 -12.06 -9.23 -7.51
CA TRP A 167 -12.22 -7.80 -7.79
C TRP A 167 -11.24 -6.95 -6.97
N TYR A 168 -11.15 -7.19 -5.66
CA TYR A 168 -10.16 -6.50 -4.81
C TYR A 168 -8.72 -6.92 -5.13
N GLY A 169 -8.47 -8.19 -5.48
CA GLY A 169 -7.18 -8.65 -5.99
C GLY A 169 -6.74 -7.90 -7.26
N GLY A 170 -7.67 -7.69 -8.19
CA GLY A 170 -7.46 -6.88 -9.40
C GLY A 170 -7.13 -5.42 -9.08
N TRP A 171 -7.86 -4.81 -8.15
CA TRP A 171 -7.55 -3.45 -7.67
C TRP A 171 -6.16 -3.34 -7.03
N ASN A 172 -5.69 -4.37 -6.33
CA ASN A 172 -4.33 -4.40 -5.79
C ASN A 172 -3.27 -4.46 -6.91
N ILE A 173 -3.52 -5.17 -8.01
CA ILE A 173 -2.64 -5.15 -9.20
C ILE A 173 -2.63 -3.76 -9.83
N ILE A 174 -3.80 -3.14 -10.00
CA ILE A 174 -3.92 -1.78 -10.54
C ILE A 174 -3.17 -0.79 -9.61
N GLY A 175 -3.32 -0.96 -8.29
CA GLY A 175 -2.62 -0.20 -7.28
C GLY A 175 -1.10 -0.30 -7.41
N PHE A 176 -0.57 -1.51 -7.61
CA PHE A 176 0.86 -1.70 -7.89
C PHE A 176 1.34 -0.86 -9.08
N PHE A 177 0.62 -0.89 -10.21
CA PHE A 177 0.99 -0.08 -11.38
C PHE A 177 0.83 1.41 -11.13
N LEU A 178 -0.21 1.85 -10.42
CA LEU A 178 -0.41 3.25 -10.08
C LEU A 178 0.71 3.77 -9.16
N VAL A 179 1.13 3.00 -8.16
CA VAL A 179 2.29 3.35 -7.33
C VAL A 179 3.57 3.40 -8.15
N LEU A 180 3.78 2.41 -9.02
CA LEU A 180 4.97 2.34 -9.85
C LEU A 180 5.11 3.55 -10.78
N LEU A 181 3.99 4.04 -11.33
CA LEU A 181 3.94 5.12 -12.32
C LEU A 181 3.77 6.52 -11.73
N LEU A 182 3.13 6.67 -10.58
CA LEU A 182 2.64 7.98 -10.09
C LEU A 182 3.19 8.37 -8.72
N VAL A 183 3.76 7.44 -7.96
CA VAL A 183 4.25 7.70 -6.59
C VAL A 183 5.78 7.83 -6.59
N PRO A 184 6.34 9.06 -6.43
CA PRO A 184 7.76 9.26 -6.19
C PRO A 184 8.20 8.74 -4.82
N GLU A 185 9.47 8.34 -4.73
CA GLU A 185 10.08 7.93 -3.46
C GLU A 185 10.36 9.17 -2.60
N THR A 186 9.97 9.11 -1.32
CA THR A 186 10.14 10.21 -0.35
C THR A 186 11.23 9.93 0.69
N LYS A 187 11.85 8.74 0.65
CA LYS A 187 12.89 8.32 1.61
C LYS A 187 14.10 9.27 1.61
N GLU A 188 14.56 9.66 2.81
CA GLU A 188 15.78 10.44 3.06
C GLU A 188 15.83 11.81 2.35
N LYS A 189 14.66 12.37 2.01
CA LYS A 189 14.53 13.70 1.40
C LYS A 189 14.04 14.72 2.42
N THR A 190 14.67 15.90 2.43
CA THR A 190 14.16 17.05 3.18
C THR A 190 12.89 17.57 2.51
N LEU A 191 12.07 18.34 3.25
CA LEU A 191 10.83 18.92 2.71
C LEU A 191 11.09 19.83 1.50
N GLU A 192 12.25 20.48 1.44
CA GLU A 192 12.69 21.34 0.33
C GLU A 192 13.09 20.52 -0.90
N GLU A 193 13.72 19.35 -0.69
CA GLU A 193 14.03 18.41 -1.77
C GLU A 193 12.77 17.71 -2.32
N LEU A 194 11.75 17.53 -1.49
CA LEU A 194 10.46 16.97 -1.91
C LEU A 194 9.75 17.89 -2.89
N ASP A 195 9.78 19.21 -2.70
CA ASP A 195 9.21 20.16 -3.66
C ASP A 195 9.87 20.03 -5.04
N ALA A 196 11.18 19.80 -5.09
CA ALA A 196 11.90 19.54 -6.35
C ALA A 196 11.50 18.19 -6.99
N VAL A 197 11.30 17.15 -6.18
CA VAL A 197 10.83 15.83 -6.67
C VAL A 197 9.40 15.89 -7.22
N PHE A 198 8.49 16.60 -6.55
CA PHE A 198 7.11 16.77 -7.00
C PHE A 198 6.95 17.77 -8.14
N SER A 199 7.96 18.61 -8.40
CA SER A 199 7.99 19.54 -9.55
C SER A 199 8.19 18.85 -10.90
N VAL A 200 8.64 17.59 -10.91
CA VAL A 200 8.86 16.83 -12.15
C VAL A 200 7.52 16.51 -12.82
N PRO A 201 7.38 16.74 -14.13
CA PRO A 201 6.17 16.38 -14.85
C PRO A 201 5.83 14.88 -14.71
N LEU A 202 4.56 14.58 -14.42
CA LEU A 202 4.05 13.22 -14.22
C LEU A 202 4.38 12.27 -15.38
N ARG A 203 4.45 12.79 -16.62
CA ARG A 203 4.80 12.00 -17.82
C ARG A 203 6.24 11.50 -17.79
N THR A 204 7.16 12.31 -17.29
CA THR A 204 8.58 11.95 -17.14
C THR A 204 8.75 10.92 -16.05
N PHE A 205 8.02 11.10 -14.94
CA PHE A 205 8.01 10.16 -13.83
C PHE A 205 7.38 8.80 -14.23
N ALA A 206 6.27 8.80 -14.96
CA ALA A 206 5.64 7.58 -15.47
C ALA A 206 6.55 6.80 -16.44
N ARG A 207 7.30 7.51 -17.30
CA ARG A 207 8.30 6.89 -18.19
C ARG A 207 9.45 6.26 -17.41
N TYR A 208 9.87 6.91 -16.32
CA TYR A 208 10.85 6.35 -15.39
C TYR A 208 10.31 5.11 -14.66
N GLY A 209 9.06 5.16 -14.17
CA GLY A 209 8.38 4.03 -13.54
C GLY A 209 8.34 2.81 -14.47
N LEU A 210 7.91 2.98 -15.72
CA LEU A 210 7.94 1.92 -16.74
C LEU A 210 9.35 1.39 -16.98
N ALA A 211 10.34 2.26 -17.16
CA ALA A 211 11.74 1.85 -17.34
C ALA A 211 12.26 1.06 -16.14
N GLN A 212 11.85 1.43 -14.92
CA GLN A 212 12.20 0.73 -13.68
C GLN A 212 11.53 -0.65 -13.59
N PHE A 213 10.28 -0.79 -14.01
CA PHE A 213 9.61 -2.09 -14.11
C PHE A 213 10.36 -3.04 -15.05
N PHE A 214 10.70 -2.57 -16.26
CA PHE A 214 11.47 -3.37 -17.21
C PHE A 214 12.89 -3.65 -16.73
N TYR A 215 13.51 -2.72 -15.99
CA TYR A 215 14.80 -2.95 -15.34
C TYR A 215 14.72 -4.07 -14.30
N PHE A 216 13.73 -4.03 -13.38
CA PHE A 216 13.54 -5.08 -12.39
C PHE A 216 13.27 -6.43 -13.06
N TRP A 217 12.44 -6.43 -14.11
CA TRP A 217 12.15 -7.64 -14.88
C TRP A 217 13.42 -8.20 -15.55
N LYS A 218 14.21 -7.36 -16.22
CA LYS A 218 15.45 -7.80 -16.88
C LYS A 218 16.56 -8.21 -15.90
N ARG A 219 16.67 -7.54 -14.75
CA ARG A 219 17.71 -7.82 -13.76
C ARG A 219 17.37 -9.02 -12.88
N TYR A 220 16.15 -9.13 -12.36
CA TYR A 220 15.78 -10.19 -11.42
C TYR A 220 15.24 -11.45 -12.10
N ILE A 221 14.48 -11.32 -13.19
CA ILE A 221 13.94 -12.49 -13.92
C ILE A 221 14.94 -12.96 -14.97
N PHE A 222 15.51 -12.06 -15.77
CA PHE A 222 16.45 -12.43 -16.84
C PHE A 222 17.94 -12.41 -16.43
N ARG A 223 18.26 -12.08 -15.17
CA ARG A 223 19.64 -12.00 -14.65
C ARG A 223 20.60 -11.19 -15.53
N GLN A 224 20.10 -10.17 -16.23
CA GLN A 224 20.91 -9.28 -17.05
C GLN A 224 21.46 -8.14 -16.19
N ASP A 225 22.77 -7.89 -16.26
CA ASP A 225 23.39 -6.78 -15.53
C ASP A 225 23.24 -5.49 -16.35
N ILE A 226 22.14 -4.79 -16.09
CA ILE A 226 21.81 -3.49 -16.69
C ILE A 226 22.00 -2.44 -15.60
N SER A 227 22.40 -1.22 -15.98
CA SER A 227 22.46 -0.08 -15.07
C SER A 227 21.04 0.42 -14.72
N PRO A 228 20.77 0.81 -13.46
CA PRO A 228 19.46 1.34 -13.06
C PRO A 228 19.12 2.61 -13.87
N PRO A 229 17.84 2.81 -14.23
CA PRO A 229 17.42 4.03 -14.91
C PRO A 229 17.73 5.26 -14.04
N ALA A 230 18.15 6.35 -14.67
CA ALA A 230 18.46 7.60 -13.96
C ALA A 230 17.19 8.20 -13.35
N VAL A 231 17.28 8.62 -12.09
CA VAL A 231 16.18 9.30 -11.39
C VAL A 231 15.86 10.60 -12.13
N PRO A 232 14.59 10.89 -12.46
CA PRO A 232 14.21 12.16 -13.05
C PRO A 232 14.55 13.30 -12.09
N HIS A 233 15.52 14.12 -12.45
CA HIS A 233 15.80 15.36 -11.73
C HIS A 233 15.05 16.51 -12.43
N ALA A 234 14.42 17.38 -11.65
CA ALA A 234 13.98 18.66 -12.16
C ALA A 234 15.23 19.41 -12.64
N GLY A 235 15.31 19.70 -13.94
CA GLY A 235 16.49 20.37 -14.49
C GLY A 235 16.73 21.70 -13.79
N GLY A 236 17.93 21.88 -13.20
CA GLY A 236 18.39 23.17 -12.71
C GLY A 236 18.95 23.24 -11.29
N VAL A 237 19.11 22.14 -10.54
CA VAL A 237 19.83 22.19 -9.26
C VAL A 237 20.86 21.05 -9.19
N ASP A 238 22.11 21.38 -9.50
CA ASP A 238 23.27 20.52 -9.25
C ASP A 238 23.42 20.31 -7.74
N TYR A 239 22.99 19.14 -7.25
CA TYR A 239 23.29 18.71 -5.89
C TYR A 239 24.75 18.24 -5.84
N HIS A 240 25.65 19.13 -5.39
CA HIS A 240 27.02 18.77 -5.08
C HIS A 240 27.03 17.71 -3.97
N ARG A 241 27.49 16.50 -4.33
CA ARG A 241 27.61 15.32 -3.47
C ARG A 241 28.46 15.55 -2.19
N ASP A 242 29.22 16.64 -2.13
CA ASP A 242 30.13 16.98 -1.04
C ASP A 242 29.57 18.02 -0.04
N SER A 243 28.39 18.61 -0.26
CA SER A 243 27.80 19.59 0.69
C SER A 243 27.52 19.01 2.08
N PHE A 244 27.38 17.68 2.21
CA PHE A 244 27.06 17.02 3.48
C PHE A 244 28.26 16.47 4.25
N LYS A 245 29.49 16.61 3.73
CA LYS A 245 30.68 16.24 4.53
C LYS A 245 31.02 17.27 5.62
N GLN A 246 30.42 18.46 5.58
CA GLN A 246 30.73 19.52 6.53
C GLN A 246 29.83 19.58 7.77
N GLU A 247 28.72 18.85 7.84
CA GLU A 247 27.77 18.97 8.96
C GLU A 247 27.83 17.84 10.01
N LYS A 248 28.98 17.17 10.12
CA LYS A 248 29.32 16.34 11.30
C LYS A 248 30.23 17.10 12.26
N GLN A 249 29.72 18.17 12.85
CA GLN A 249 30.15 18.60 14.18
C GLN A 249 28.93 18.68 15.09
N HIS A 250 28.69 17.56 15.77
CA HIS A 250 27.70 17.37 16.81
C HIS A 250 27.94 18.39 17.95
N ASN A 251 27.01 19.34 18.12
CA ASN A 251 26.96 20.21 19.30
C ASN A 251 26.03 19.56 20.36
N PRO A 252 26.57 19.07 21.50
CA PRO A 252 25.80 18.27 22.46
C PRO A 252 24.78 19.04 23.33
N THR A 253 24.40 20.28 22.97
CA THR A 253 23.47 21.11 23.78
C THR A 253 22.16 21.51 23.11
N ALA A 254 21.88 21.12 21.87
CA ALA A 254 20.58 21.38 21.25
C ALA A 254 19.62 20.20 21.48
N ARG A 255 18.79 20.30 22.53
CA ARG A 255 17.56 19.50 22.63
C ARG A 255 16.53 20.08 21.66
N VAL A 256 16.05 19.27 20.72
CA VAL A 256 14.61 19.01 20.46
C VAL A 256 14.49 17.57 19.98
#